data_AF-A0A0G0ARK6-F1
#
_entry.id   AF-A0A0G0ARK6-F1
#
_cell.length_a   1.000
_cell.length_b   1.000
_cell.length_c   1.000
_cell.angle_alpha   90.00
_cell.angle_beta   90.00
_cell.angle_gamma   90.00
#
_symmetry.space_group_name_H-M   'P 1'
#
loop_
_entity.id
_entity.type
_entity.pdbx_description
1 polymer ?
#
loop_
_entity_poly.entity_id
_entity_poly.type
_entity_poly.pdbx_seq_one_letter_code
_entity_poly.pdbx_strand_id
1 'polypeptide(L)'
;MPPLANILPTLPWTYIEIIINVVATLGAILVTYGIFLEAERKQDAVFTIGAACLLVYSLWIGNKIFSVAMAGLMVGSFIELIEIMLGRHEHTEKLITEYKCPSGNCPHEQNLKK
;
A
#
# COMPACT_ATOMS: atom_id res chain seq x y z
N MET A 1 -26.31 -2.74 13.67
CA MET A 1 -25.47 -3.68 14.42
C MET A 1 -24.40 -4.19 13.47
N PRO A 2 -23.10 -4.12 13.83
CA PRO A 2 -22.04 -4.64 12.98
C PRO A 2 -22.25 -6.14 12.74
N PRO A 3 -21.88 -6.67 11.57
CA PRO A 3 -22.11 -8.09 11.23
C PRO A 3 -21.42 -9.06 12.23
N LEU A 4 -20.34 -8.62 12.87
CA LEU A 4 -19.64 -9.36 13.94
C LEU A 4 -20.43 -9.46 15.25
N ALA A 5 -21.48 -8.65 15.45
CA ALA A 5 -22.31 -8.66 16.66
C ALA A 5 -23.02 -10.00 16.90
N ASN A 6 -23.34 -10.71 15.82
CA ASN A 6 -24.02 -12.00 15.89
C ASN A 6 -23.11 -13.14 16.36
N ILE A 7 -21.79 -12.96 16.35
CA ILE A 7 -20.81 -14.00 16.68
C ILE A 7 -20.35 -13.90 18.15
N LEU A 8 -20.34 -12.70 18.75
CA LEU A 8 -19.82 -12.45 20.11
C LEU A 8 -20.75 -11.55 20.96
N PRO A 9 -21.98 -11.98 21.29
CA PRO A 9 -23.05 -11.11 21.81
C PRO A 9 -22.76 -10.42 23.15
N THR A 10 -21.81 -10.90 23.94
CA THR A 10 -21.52 -10.41 25.31
C THR A 10 -20.37 -9.41 25.41
N LEU A 11 -19.75 -9.01 24.28
CA LEU A 11 -18.67 -8.02 24.30
C LEU A 11 -19.21 -6.59 24.53
N PRO A 12 -18.48 -5.73 25.24
CA PRO A 12 -18.87 -4.32 25.38
C PRO A 12 -18.60 -3.56 24.08
N TRP A 13 -19.59 -3.61 23.18
CA TRP A 13 -19.53 -3.13 21.79
C TRP A 13 -19.09 -1.67 21.64
N THR A 14 -19.46 -0.80 22.58
CA THR A 14 -19.09 0.62 22.55
C THR A 14 -17.57 0.84 22.55
N TYR A 15 -16.81 0.06 23.33
CA TYR A 15 -15.34 0.20 23.33
C TYR A 15 -14.72 -0.32 22.03
N ILE A 16 -15.29 -1.38 21.46
CA ILE A 16 -14.82 -1.94 20.19
C ILE A 16 -15.04 -0.94 19.06
N GLU A 17 -16.18 -0.28 19.00
CA GLU A 17 -16.46 0.77 18.02
C GLU A 17 -15.44 1.91 18.10
N ILE A 18 -15.11 2.37 19.31
CA ILE A 18 -14.10 3.41 19.52
C ILE A 18 -12.73 2.94 19.01
N ILE A 19 -12.29 1.74 19.41
CA ILE A 19 -10.99 1.19 18.99
C ILE A 19 -10.92 1.08 17.47
N ILE A 20 -11.96 0.54 16.84
CA ILE A 20 -11.99 0.36 15.38
C ILE A 20 -11.97 1.71 14.66
N ASN A 21 -12.69 2.72 15.15
CA ASN A 21 -12.67 4.05 14.56
C ASN A 21 -11.30 4.73 14.72
N VAL A 22 -10.61 4.52 15.85
CA VAL A 22 -9.25 5.02 16.05
C VAL A 22 -8.28 4.33 15.09
N VAL A 23 -8.36 3.01 14.96
CA VAL A 23 -7.55 2.23 14.01
C VAL A 23 -7.82 2.67 12.56
N ALA A 24 -9.07 2.92 12.20
CA ALA A 24 -9.45 3.42 10.88
C ALA A 24 -8.84 4.82 10.61
N THR A 25 -8.90 5.70 11.61
CA THR A 25 -8.33 7.06 11.52
C THR A 25 -6.82 7.00 11.33
N LEU A 26 -6.12 6.18 12.11
CA LEU A 26 -4.69 5.96 11.95
C LEU A 26 -4.36 5.34 10.58
N GLY A 27 -5.16 4.37 10.11
CA GLY A 27 -5.02 3.78 8.79
C GLY A 27 -5.14 4.80 7.66
N ALA A 28 -6.13 5.70 7.73
CA ALA A 28 -6.30 6.77 6.76
C ALA A 28 -5.12 7.75 6.75
N ILE A 29 -4.59 8.10 7.92
CA ILE A 29 -3.39 8.94 8.05
C ILE A 29 -2.18 8.23 7.42
N LEU A 30 -1.98 6.94 7.69
CA LEU A 30 -0.87 6.17 7.14
C LEU A 30 -0.95 6.06 5.62
N VAL A 31 -2.10 5.72 5.04
CA VAL A 31 -2.26 5.66 3.57
C VAL A 31 -2.01 7.04 2.95
N THR A 32 -2.51 8.10 3.56
CA THR A 32 -2.27 9.48 3.08
C THR A 32 -0.78 9.84 3.16
N TYR A 33 -0.11 9.48 4.26
CA TYR A 33 1.32 9.70 4.45
C TYR A 33 2.16 8.92 3.44
N GLY A 34 1.75 7.69 3.10
CA GLY A 34 2.40 6.85 2.10
C GLY A 34 2.47 7.49 0.72
N ILE A 35 1.55 8.40 0.37
CA ILE A 35 1.59 9.14 -0.92
C ILE A 35 2.81 10.07 -1.00
N PHE A 36 3.28 10.61 0.13
CA PHE A 36 4.40 11.55 0.18
C PHE A 36 5.74 10.87 0.48
N LEU A 37 5.76 9.55 0.63
CA LEU A 37 7.00 8.81 0.89
C LEU A 37 7.74 8.54 -0.41
N GLU A 38 8.93 9.14 -0.55
CA GLU A 38 9.82 8.90 -1.70
C GLU A 38 10.64 7.60 -1.57
N ALA A 39 10.75 7.05 -0.36
CA ALA A 39 11.50 5.82 -0.11
C ALA A 39 10.61 4.60 -0.35
N GLU A 40 10.77 3.96 -1.52
CA GLU A 40 9.99 2.78 -1.98
C GLU A 40 9.77 1.75 -0.87
N ARG A 41 10.83 1.26 -0.21
CA ARG A 41 10.71 0.26 0.88
C ARG A 41 9.84 0.71 2.06
N LYS A 42 9.88 2.01 2.40
CA LYS A 42 9.09 2.55 3.50
C LYS A 42 7.64 2.78 3.07
N GLN A 43 7.44 3.12 1.81
CA GLN A 43 6.13 3.37 1.21
C GLN A 43 5.28 2.09 1.23
N ASP A 44 5.82 0.97 0.77
CA ASP A 44 5.09 -0.30 0.66
C ASP A 44 4.69 -0.84 2.04
N ALA A 45 5.58 -0.70 3.03
CA ALA A 45 5.30 -1.05 4.41
C ALA A 45 4.17 -0.18 5.00
N VAL A 46 4.20 1.13 4.75
CA VAL A 46 3.18 2.08 5.23
C VAL A 46 1.84 1.80 4.55
N PHE A 47 1.81 1.52 3.25
CA PHE A 47 0.59 1.15 2.54
C PHE A 47 0.04 -0.19 3.01
N THR A 48 0.88 -1.20 3.24
CA THR A 48 0.45 -2.50 3.77
C THR A 48 -0.26 -2.34 5.11
N ILE A 49 0.37 -1.62 6.05
CA ILE A 49 -0.18 -1.42 7.40
C ILE A 49 -1.43 -0.54 7.35
N GLY A 50 -1.38 0.57 6.62
CA GLY A 50 -2.52 1.48 6.47
C GLY A 50 -3.73 0.81 5.83
N ALA A 51 -3.51 0.04 4.76
CA ALA A 51 -4.56 -0.74 4.10
C ALA A 51 -5.13 -1.83 5.00
N ALA A 52 -4.30 -2.52 5.80
CA ALA A 52 -4.77 -3.52 6.76
C ALA A 52 -5.69 -2.88 7.83
N CYS A 53 -5.34 -1.71 8.37
CA CYS A 53 -6.18 -0.98 9.31
C CYS A 53 -7.54 -0.60 8.70
N LEU A 54 -7.54 -0.10 7.46
CA LEU A 54 -8.77 0.28 6.76
C LEU A 54 -9.60 -0.94 6.31
N LEU A 55 -8.95 -2.07 6.03
CA LEU A 55 -9.62 -3.33 5.73
C LEU A 55 -10.37 -3.89 6.94
N VAL A 56 -9.79 -3.80 8.14
CA VAL A 56 -10.50 -4.17 9.38
C VAL A 56 -11.76 -3.30 9.55
N TYR A 57 -11.64 -1.99 9.32
CA TYR A 57 -12.76 -1.08 9.38
C TYR A 57 -13.83 -1.36 8.31
N SER A 58 -13.42 -1.64 7.07
CA SER A 58 -14.34 -1.92 5.96
C SER A 58 -15.15 -3.19 6.20
N LEU A 59 -14.53 -4.22 6.79
CA LEU A 59 -15.19 -5.45 7.22
C LEU A 59 -16.14 -5.19 8.39
N TRP A 60 -15.76 -4.30 9.32
CA TRP A 60 -16.61 -3.89 10.44
C TRP A 60 -17.90 -3.20 10.00
N ILE A 61 -17.82 -2.27 9.05
CA ILE A 61 -19.01 -1.59 8.50
C ILE A 61 -19.75 -2.42 7.44
N GLY A 62 -19.19 -3.57 7.03
CA GLY A 62 -19.76 -4.45 6.03
C GLY A 62 -19.70 -3.92 4.58
N ASN A 63 -18.80 -2.99 4.28
CA ASN A 63 -18.69 -2.39 2.95
C ASN A 63 -17.81 -3.25 2.04
N LYS A 64 -18.44 -4.06 1.18
CA LYS A 64 -17.76 -4.99 0.28
C LYS A 64 -16.82 -4.30 -0.71
N ILE A 65 -17.24 -3.19 -1.32
CA ILE A 65 -16.43 -2.47 -2.31
C ILE A 65 -15.16 -1.94 -1.66
N PHE A 66 -15.32 -1.30 -0.50
CA PHE A 66 -14.19 -0.76 0.24
C PHE A 66 -13.26 -1.88 0.74
N SER A 67 -13.80 -3.02 1.20
CA SER A 67 -13.01 -4.18 1.58
C SER A 67 -12.18 -4.75 0.43
N VAL A 68 -12.77 -4.89 -0.77
CA VAL A 68 -12.02 -5.40 -1.93
C VAL A 68 -10.91 -4.42 -2.31
N ALA A 69 -11.18 -3.11 -2.30
CA ALA A 69 -10.18 -2.09 -2.60
C ALA A 69 -9.00 -2.13 -1.61
N MET A 70 -9.29 -2.18 -0.30
CA MET A 70 -8.24 -2.23 0.73
C MET A 70 -7.49 -3.56 0.74
N ALA A 71 -8.17 -4.67 0.46
CA ALA A 71 -7.51 -5.97 0.30
C ALA A 71 -6.55 -5.97 -0.90
N GLY A 72 -6.97 -5.39 -2.04
CA GLY A 72 -6.12 -5.24 -3.22
C GLY A 72 -4.87 -4.40 -2.92
N LEU A 73 -5.06 -3.23 -2.28
CA LEU A 73 -3.96 -2.37 -1.88
C LEU A 73 -3.00 -3.07 -0.91
N MET A 74 -3.53 -3.77 0.09
CA MET A 74 -2.74 -4.52 1.07
C MET A 74 -1.95 -5.64 0.40
N VAL A 75 -2.56 -6.45 -0.46
CA VAL A 75 -1.87 -7.58 -1.12
C VAL A 75 -0.83 -7.08 -2.10
N GLY A 76 -1.13 -6.06 -2.91
CA GLY A 76 -0.18 -5.48 -3.86
C GLY A 76 1.07 -4.94 -3.16
N SER A 77 0.87 -4.05 -2.19
CA SER A 77 1.98 -3.47 -1.42
C SER A 77 2.73 -4.52 -0.58
N PHE A 78 2.06 -5.59 -0.12
CA PHE A 78 2.73 -6.65 0.62
C PHE A 78 3.62 -7.53 -0.26
N ILE A 79 3.20 -7.83 -1.49
CA ILE A 79 4.03 -8.58 -2.44
C ILE A 79 5.29 -7.79 -2.79
N GLU A 80 5.13 -6.49 -3.11
CA GLU A 80 6.26 -5.59 -3.37
C GLU A 80 7.20 -5.49 -2.16
N LEU A 81 6.63 -5.35 -0.95
CA LEU A 81 7.41 -5.35 0.29
C LEU A 81 8.23 -6.65 0.47
N ILE A 82 7.65 -7.81 0.20
CA ILE A 82 8.36 -9.11 0.26
C ILE A 82 9.47 -9.17 -0.79
N GLU A 83 9.20 -8.73 -2.02
CA GLU A 83 10.17 -8.74 -3.11
C GLU A 83 11.40 -7.88 -2.78
N ILE A 84 11.17 -6.68 -2.22
CA ILE A 84 12.22 -5.79 -1.71
C ILE A 84 12.98 -6.44 -0.55
N MET A 85 12.29 -7.06 0.41
CA MET A 85 12.94 -7.73 1.55
C MET A 85 13.80 -8.93 1.13
N LEU A 86 13.43 -9.62 0.05
CA LEU A 86 14.20 -10.73 -0.52
C LEU A 86 15.36 -10.27 -1.42
N GLY A 87 15.54 -8.96 -1.61
CA GLY A 87 16.64 -8.38 -2.39
C GLY A 87 16.53 -8.58 -3.89
N ARG A 88 15.34 -8.90 -4.41
CA ARG A 88 15.10 -9.12 -5.84
C ARG A 88 14.67 -7.81 -6.51
N HIS A 89 15.52 -6.80 -6.45
CA HIS A 89 15.31 -5.55 -7.18
C HIS A 89 15.75 -5.73 -8.64
N GLU A 90 14.86 -6.11 -9.55
CA GLU A 90 15.20 -6.23 -10.98
C GLU A 90 14.71 -5.08 -11.88
N HIS A 91 13.92 -4.10 -11.41
CA HIS A 91 13.21 -3.23 -12.36
C HIS A 91 13.52 -1.73 -12.44
N THR A 92 14.22 -1.11 -11.50
CA THR A 92 14.53 0.33 -11.64
C THR A 92 15.97 0.62 -12.05
N GLU A 93 16.96 -0.15 -11.58
CA GLU A 93 18.36 0.13 -11.91
C GLU A 93 18.72 -0.18 -13.37
N LYS A 94 18.14 -1.22 -13.99
CA LYS A 94 18.43 -1.56 -15.40
C LYS A 94 17.96 -0.49 -16.38
N LEU A 95 16.78 0.10 -16.18
CA LEU A 95 16.27 1.14 -17.08
C LEU A 95 17.06 2.44 -16.98
N ILE A 96 17.50 2.81 -15.76
CA ILE A 96 18.34 4.00 -15.58
C ILE A 96 19.76 3.74 -16.08
N THR A 97 20.35 2.55 -15.87
CA THR A 97 21.70 2.26 -16.39
C THR A 97 21.75 2.08 -17.90
N GLU A 98 20.68 1.58 -18.53
CA GLU A 98 20.58 1.48 -19.99
C GLU A 98 20.37 2.86 -20.66
N TYR A 99 19.71 3.80 -19.99
CA TYR A 99 19.56 5.18 -20.46
C TYR A 99 20.67 6.15 -20.02
N LYS A 100 21.43 5.82 -18.98
CA LYS A 100 22.53 6.67 -18.50
C LYS A 100 23.75 6.43 -19.37
N CYS A 101 23.80 7.13 -20.51
CA CYS A 101 24.97 7.21 -21.38
C CYS A 101 26.20 7.61 -20.54
N PRO A 102 27.19 6.72 -20.33
CA PRO A 102 28.33 7.02 -19.46
C PRO A 102 29.33 7.99 -20.12
N SER A 103 29.15 8.32 -21.40
CA SER A 103 30.09 9.13 -22.17
C SER A 103 29.42 9.84 -23.35
N GLY A 104 28.53 10.81 -23.08
CA GLY A 104 28.20 11.91 -24.01
C GLY A 104 27.72 11.60 -25.44
N ASN A 105 27.45 10.35 -25.82
CA ASN A 105 26.99 10.00 -27.16
C ASN A 105 25.97 8.87 -27.07
N CYS A 106 24.69 9.22 -27.15
CA CYS A 106 23.58 8.28 -27.09
C CYS A 106 23.13 7.90 -28.52
N PRO A 107 22.87 6.61 -28.82
CA PRO A 107 22.50 6.17 -30.17
C PRO A 107 21.12 6.69 -30.64
N HIS A 108 20.26 7.13 -29.72
CA HIS A 108 18.93 7.65 -30.06
C HIS A 108 18.93 9.07 -30.65
N GLU A 109 20.03 9.84 -30.56
CA GLU A 109 20.10 11.20 -31.12
C GLU A 109 20.37 11.21 -32.64
N GLN A 110 20.88 10.11 -33.21
CA GLN A 110 21.29 10.07 -34.63
C GLN A 110 20.13 9.90 -35.63
N ASN A 111 18.91 9.59 -35.17
CA ASN A 111 17.75 9.38 -36.04
C ASN A 111 16.80 10.60 -36.12
N LEU A 112 17.12 11.72 -35.46
CA LEU A 112 16.34 12.97 -35.52
C LEU A 112 16.97 14.06 -36.41
N LYS A 113 18.13 13.78 -37.03
CA LYS A 113 18.81 14.67 -37.98
C LYS A 113 18.97 14.04 -39.37
N LYS A 114 17.91 13.41 -39.90
CA LYS A 114 17.87 13.03 -41.31
C LYS A 114 16.61 13.55 -41.97
#